data_AF-A0A673JYQ0-F1
#
_entry.id   AF-A0A673JYQ0-F1
#
_cell.length_a   1.000
_cell.length_b   1.000
_cell.length_c   1.000
_cell.angle_alpha   90.00
_cell.angle_beta   90.00
_cell.angle_gamma   90.00
#
_symmetry.space_group_name_H-M   'P 1'
#
loop_
_entity.id
_entity.type
_entity.pdbx_description
1 polymer ?
#
loop_
_entity_poly.entity_id
_entity_poly.type
_entity_poly.pdbx_seq_one_letter_code
_entity_poly.pdbx_strand_id
1 'polypeptide(L)'
;FGMDIISVSFALIACFFRASLCAEGLVNEDVKRTLDLSSHLAKITAEIQLANHGASRVNGFTLALEAELAPHLAFIGASVKGEEEEDESLELKETTVHGQSGKFFEAQLPSSLAPGAKLRVKVETVFSHVLKPFPTHITQAERQLVVFQGNHYLYSPYPTRSQTTRVRLASKTVESYTKLGNPTKSDETVEYGPFKDVPPFSQDAMKIHYENNTPFITISSVTRTIEVSHWGNIAVEETIDLRHTGAFLKGPFSRYDYQRQSDSGISSVKSFKTILPASAQDVYYRDEIGNISTSHLQVLDDSVEVEIRPRFPLFGGWKTHYIIGYNLPSYEYLYNLGDQYALKIRVVDHVYDDQVIDQLTVKLILPEGARNIHVDTPYPITRSQDELHYTYLDTFGRPVLVATKNNLVEQHIQDVVVHYTFNKILMLQEPLLVVGLFYILFFTVIIYVRLDFSITKDPAAEVRMKVASITEQVLTLVNKRLGLYRHMDEVVNRYKQTRDTGALNSGRKTLEAEHRTLSNDISALQARLKAEGSDLAEKVGEIQKLDNQLKDLVCRSCQEAERLVAGKVKKDAYIDSDKTLSGKRQELVSRIDSLLDAL
;
A
#
# COMPACT_ATOMS: atom_id res chain seq x y z
N PHE A 1 18.34 41.22 62.74
CA PHE A 1 17.51 41.13 61.53
C PHE A 1 18.27 40.21 60.58
N GLY A 2 18.13 38.89 60.70
CA GLY A 2 16.91 38.12 60.44
C GLY A 2 17.17 37.42 59.10
N MET A 3 17.72 36.21 59.16
CA MET A 3 17.03 34.93 58.98
C MET A 3 17.10 34.45 57.53
N ASP A 4 17.41 33.15 57.40
CA ASP A 4 17.13 32.26 56.27
C ASP A 4 18.14 32.17 55.11
N ILE A 5 19.33 31.65 55.41
CA ILE A 5 20.09 30.81 54.47
C ILE A 5 20.73 29.68 55.29
N ILE A 6 20.09 28.51 55.32
CA ILE A 6 20.66 27.14 55.42
C ILE A 6 19.43 26.21 55.42
N SER A 7 19.03 25.78 54.23
CA SER A 7 18.28 24.54 54.03
C SER A 7 18.45 24.13 52.57
N VAL A 8 19.68 23.73 52.23
CA VAL A 8 19.95 23.06 50.95
C VAL A 8 19.71 21.57 51.19
N SER A 9 18.61 21.13 50.61
CA SER A 9 18.06 19.78 50.59
C SER A 9 19.11 18.68 50.36
N PHE A 10 19.38 17.91 51.41
CA PHE A 10 19.87 16.54 51.31
C PHE A 10 18.70 15.64 50.89
N ALA A 11 18.32 15.68 49.60
CA ALA A 11 17.26 14.85 49.07
C ALA A 11 17.42 14.63 47.57
N LEU A 12 18.44 13.89 47.15
CA LEU A 12 18.46 13.13 45.89
C LEU A 12 19.82 12.44 45.73
N ILE A 13 19.85 11.14 46.01
CA ILE A 13 20.37 10.03 45.19
C ILE A 13 20.21 8.79 46.07
N ALA A 14 19.00 8.29 46.09
CA ALA A 14 18.71 6.91 46.43
C ALA A 14 17.93 6.36 45.24
N CYS A 15 18.62 6.14 44.12
CA CYS A 15 18.17 5.19 43.12
C CYS A 15 18.27 3.80 43.77
N PHE A 16 17.31 3.50 44.63
CA PHE A 16 17.07 2.13 45.06
C PHE A 16 16.70 1.35 43.81
N PHE A 17 17.62 0.46 43.38
CA PHE A 17 17.19 -0.79 42.77
C PHE A 17 16.16 -1.40 43.72
N ARG A 18 14.87 -1.26 43.43
CA ARG A 18 13.83 -2.05 44.08
C ARG A 18 14.03 -3.48 43.63
N ALA A 19 14.85 -4.24 44.35
CA ALA A 19 14.68 -5.68 44.39
C ALA A 19 13.28 -5.92 44.94
N SER A 20 12.38 -6.45 44.12
CA SER A 20 11.03 -6.77 44.60
C SER A 20 11.15 -7.97 45.54
N LEU A 21 10.91 -7.77 46.84
CA LEU A 21 10.55 -8.91 47.68
C LEU A 21 9.20 -9.40 47.17
N CYS A 22 9.13 -10.63 46.69
CA CYS A 22 7.87 -11.26 46.30
C CYS A 22 6.86 -11.07 47.44
N ALA A 23 5.65 -10.59 47.12
CA ALA A 23 4.65 -10.25 48.12
C ALA A 23 4.46 -11.38 49.14
N GLU A 24 4.82 -11.11 50.41
CA GLU A 24 4.75 -12.09 51.49
C GLU A 24 3.31 -12.56 51.71
N GLY A 25 3.09 -13.88 51.77
CA GLY A 25 1.80 -14.48 52.08
C GLY A 25 0.93 -14.88 50.88
N LEU A 26 1.37 -14.65 49.63
CA LEU A 26 0.69 -15.21 48.46
C LEU A 26 0.98 -16.71 48.30
N VAL A 27 -0.06 -17.48 47.98
CA VAL A 27 0.00 -18.94 47.79
C VAL A 27 -0.80 -19.33 46.55
N ASN A 28 -0.28 -20.24 45.74
CA ASN A 28 -1.03 -20.85 44.65
C ASN A 28 -1.83 -22.04 45.23
N GLU A 29 -3.15 -21.91 45.38
CA GLU A 29 -3.99 -22.97 45.95
C GLU A 29 -4.15 -24.15 44.97
N ASP A 30 -4.42 -23.85 43.71
CA ASP A 30 -4.55 -24.83 42.63
C ASP A 30 -3.94 -24.25 41.36
N VAL A 31 -3.13 -25.06 40.66
CA VAL A 31 -2.51 -24.71 39.39
C VAL A 31 -2.85 -25.77 38.37
N LYS A 32 -3.53 -25.37 37.30
CA LYS A 32 -3.75 -26.20 36.12
C LYS A 32 -2.90 -25.67 34.99
N ARG A 33 -1.87 -26.43 34.64
CA ARG A 33 -0.92 -26.07 33.60
C ARG A 33 -1.13 -26.95 32.37
N THR A 34 -1.33 -26.33 31.22
CA THR A 34 -1.44 -27.00 29.93
C THR A 34 -0.27 -26.59 29.05
N LEU A 35 0.49 -27.58 28.56
CA LEU A 35 1.54 -27.38 27.57
C LEU A 35 1.02 -27.93 26.23
N ASP A 36 0.81 -27.07 25.26
CA ASP A 36 0.53 -27.48 23.88
C ASP A 36 1.85 -27.49 23.09
N LEU A 37 2.26 -28.70 22.71
CA LEU A 37 3.46 -29.00 21.93
C LEU A 37 3.07 -29.62 20.56
N SER A 38 1.86 -29.34 20.07
CA SER A 38 1.38 -29.88 18.80
C SER A 38 2.00 -29.21 17.58
N SER A 39 2.29 -27.89 17.65
CA SER A 39 3.00 -27.16 16.59
C SER A 39 4.53 -27.19 16.80
N HIS A 40 5.26 -26.32 16.11
CA HIS A 40 6.71 -26.12 16.32
C HIS A 40 7.04 -25.18 17.50
N LEU A 41 6.01 -24.58 18.10
CA LEU A 41 6.09 -23.75 19.30
C LEU A 41 5.76 -24.57 20.56
N ALA A 42 6.20 -24.10 21.72
CA ALA A 42 5.67 -24.56 23.00
C ALA A 42 4.79 -23.48 23.60
N LYS A 43 3.48 -23.71 23.64
CA LYS A 43 2.49 -22.79 24.24
C LYS A 43 2.12 -23.31 25.62
N ILE A 44 2.36 -22.53 26.66
CA ILE A 44 2.08 -22.92 28.04
C ILE A 44 1.04 -21.98 28.62
N THR A 45 -0.11 -22.54 29.01
CA THR A 45 -1.17 -21.85 29.71
C THR A 45 -1.25 -22.35 31.15
N ALA A 46 -1.14 -21.46 32.13
CA ALA A 46 -1.30 -21.77 33.54
C ALA A 46 -2.52 -21.03 34.11
N GLU A 47 -3.53 -21.77 34.53
CA GLU A 47 -4.62 -21.25 35.35
C GLU A 47 -4.24 -21.39 36.83
N ILE A 48 -4.05 -20.26 37.49
CA ILE A 48 -3.55 -20.17 38.87
C ILE A 48 -4.67 -19.62 39.75
N GLN A 49 -5.10 -20.40 40.75
CA GLN A 49 -5.94 -19.90 41.83
C GLN A 49 -5.05 -19.29 42.92
N LEU A 50 -4.77 -17.99 42.79
CA LEU A 50 -3.94 -17.23 43.72
C LEU A 50 -4.76 -16.85 44.96
N ALA A 51 -4.21 -17.10 46.15
CA ALA A 51 -4.83 -16.73 47.42
C ALA A 51 -3.87 -15.86 48.25
N ASN A 52 -4.42 -14.85 48.93
CA ASN A 52 -3.68 -14.02 49.86
C ASN A 52 -3.88 -14.53 51.29
N HIS A 53 -2.86 -15.18 51.86
CA HIS A 53 -2.82 -15.58 53.27
C HIS A 53 -2.03 -14.59 54.15
N GLY A 54 -1.54 -13.49 53.57
CA GLY A 54 -0.86 -12.42 54.28
C GLY A 54 -1.84 -11.50 55.04
N ALA A 55 -1.29 -10.64 55.90
CA ALA A 55 -2.08 -9.70 56.71
C ALA A 55 -2.50 -8.43 55.95
N SER A 56 -1.81 -8.09 54.85
CA SER A 56 -2.02 -6.88 54.07
C SER A 56 -2.66 -7.15 52.71
N ARG A 57 -3.29 -6.11 52.14
CA ARG A 57 -3.76 -6.14 50.74
C ARG A 57 -2.58 -6.16 49.78
N VAL A 58 -2.72 -6.85 48.66
CA VAL A 58 -1.68 -6.99 47.63
C VAL A 58 -2.17 -6.42 46.30
N ASN A 59 -1.36 -5.58 45.65
CA ASN A 59 -1.72 -4.89 44.40
C ASN A 59 -1.13 -5.53 43.15
N GLY A 60 -0.27 -6.53 43.30
CA GLY A 60 0.43 -7.16 42.20
C GLY A 60 1.13 -8.43 42.66
N PHE A 61 1.51 -9.27 41.71
CA PHE A 61 2.21 -10.53 41.98
C PHE A 61 3.29 -10.77 40.94
N THR A 62 4.27 -11.62 41.28
CA THR A 62 5.42 -11.89 40.44
C THR A 62 5.24 -13.20 39.69
N LEU A 63 5.33 -13.12 38.37
CA LEU A 63 5.50 -14.24 37.45
C LEU A 63 6.99 -14.54 37.30
N ALA A 64 7.34 -15.82 37.24
CA ALA A 64 8.72 -16.26 37.06
C ALA A 64 8.82 -17.17 35.84
N LEU A 65 9.95 -17.07 35.16
CA LEU A 65 10.38 -17.96 34.09
C LEU A 65 11.77 -18.51 34.40
N GLU A 66 11.91 -19.82 34.24
CA GLU A 66 13.18 -20.51 34.40
C GLU A 66 14.25 -19.99 33.43
N ALA A 67 15.50 -19.98 33.90
CA ALA A 67 16.64 -19.49 33.12
C ALA A 67 16.86 -20.24 31.80
N GLU A 68 16.48 -21.51 31.72
CA GLU A 68 16.65 -22.34 30.52
C GLU A 68 15.71 -21.93 29.36
N LEU A 69 14.45 -21.56 29.67
CA LEU A 69 13.46 -21.16 28.66
C LEU A 69 13.40 -19.66 28.44
N ALA A 70 13.90 -18.85 29.38
CA ALA A 70 13.88 -17.38 29.30
C ALA A 70 14.47 -16.77 27.99
N PRO A 71 15.53 -17.32 27.37
CA PRO A 71 16.04 -16.83 26.08
C PRO A 71 15.10 -17.11 24.90
N HIS A 72 14.21 -18.09 25.04
CA HIS A 72 13.30 -18.57 24.01
C HIS A 72 11.88 -17.98 24.12
N LEU A 73 11.62 -17.16 25.15
CA LEU A 73 10.33 -16.52 25.36
C LEU A 73 10.04 -15.54 24.21
N ALA A 74 8.97 -15.81 23.46
CA ALA A 74 8.45 -14.91 22.43
C ALA A 74 7.36 -14.01 23.00
N PHE A 75 6.39 -14.59 23.72
CA PHE A 75 5.25 -13.87 24.27
C PHE A 75 4.98 -14.28 25.73
N ILE A 76 4.60 -13.31 26.56
CA ILE A 76 4.02 -13.52 27.87
C ILE A 76 2.81 -12.60 28.04
N GLY A 77 1.70 -13.17 28.46
CA GLY A 77 0.47 -12.46 28.80
C GLY A 77 -0.11 -13.00 30.10
N ALA A 78 -0.77 -12.14 30.86
CA ALA A 78 -1.54 -12.53 32.03
C ALA A 78 -2.90 -11.85 32.00
N SER A 79 -3.94 -12.56 32.38
CA SER A 79 -5.30 -12.04 32.46
C SER A 79 -6.04 -12.54 33.68
N VAL A 80 -7.07 -11.82 34.07
CA VAL A 80 -8.01 -12.19 35.14
C VAL A 80 -9.41 -12.18 34.56
N LYS A 81 -10.31 -12.98 35.15
CA LYS A 81 -11.70 -13.03 34.69
C LYS A 81 -12.38 -11.69 34.98
N GLY A 82 -12.80 -10.97 33.95
CA GLY A 82 -13.47 -9.66 34.06
C GLY A 82 -14.95 -9.75 34.47
N GLU A 83 -15.59 -8.60 34.66
CA GLU A 83 -17.01 -8.49 35.03
C GLU A 83 -17.96 -8.85 33.87
N GLU A 84 -17.52 -8.70 32.62
CA GLU A 84 -18.34 -8.85 31.39
C GLU A 84 -18.03 -10.14 30.59
N GLU A 85 -17.71 -11.24 31.26
CA GLU A 85 -17.28 -12.53 30.66
C GLU A 85 -15.99 -12.52 29.83
N GLU A 86 -15.48 -11.36 29.41
CA GLU A 86 -14.16 -11.21 28.78
C GLU A 86 -13.02 -11.14 29.83
N ASP A 87 -11.88 -11.75 29.50
CA ASP A 87 -10.69 -11.74 30.35
C ASP A 87 -10.00 -10.36 30.29
N GLU A 88 -9.81 -9.70 31.44
CA GLU A 88 -9.10 -8.43 31.56
C GLU A 88 -7.57 -8.68 31.58
N SER A 89 -6.83 -8.09 30.64
CA SER A 89 -5.38 -8.24 30.54
C SER A 89 -4.63 -7.42 31.60
N LEU A 90 -3.60 -8.01 32.20
CA LEU A 90 -2.79 -7.38 33.23
C LEU A 90 -1.56 -6.69 32.63
N GLU A 91 -1.21 -5.52 33.16
CA GLU A 91 0.06 -4.86 32.82
C GLU A 91 1.24 -5.64 33.44
N LEU A 92 2.21 -6.01 32.60
CA LEU A 92 3.41 -6.74 33.01
C LEU A 92 4.64 -5.83 32.94
N LYS A 93 5.43 -5.79 34.03
CA LYS A 93 6.70 -5.06 34.09
C LYS A 93 7.83 -6.01 34.43
N GLU A 94 8.88 -6.04 33.61
CA GLU A 94 10.06 -6.87 33.90
C GLU A 94 10.73 -6.40 35.21
N THR A 95 11.10 -7.36 36.05
CA THR A 95 11.69 -7.12 37.37
C THR A 95 12.78 -8.14 37.68
N THR A 96 13.48 -7.96 38.80
CA THR A 96 14.51 -8.88 39.28
C THR A 96 14.19 -9.35 40.69
N VAL A 97 14.43 -10.64 40.94
CA VAL A 97 14.27 -11.26 42.27
C VAL A 97 15.66 -11.61 42.80
N HIS A 98 15.97 -11.12 44.00
CA HIS A 98 17.31 -11.26 44.57
C HIS A 98 17.68 -12.74 44.80
N GLY A 99 18.84 -13.16 44.28
CA GLY A 99 19.37 -14.51 44.46
C GLY A 99 18.74 -15.59 43.58
N GLN A 100 17.90 -15.23 42.60
CA GLN A 100 17.29 -16.16 41.66
C GLN A 100 17.69 -15.85 40.22
N SER A 101 17.93 -16.89 39.42
CA SER A 101 18.20 -16.78 37.98
C SER A 101 16.93 -17.03 37.18
N GLY A 102 16.75 -16.30 36.08
CA GLY A 102 15.54 -16.37 35.27
C GLY A 102 15.07 -14.99 34.83
N LYS A 103 13.88 -14.93 34.25
CA LYS A 103 13.18 -13.68 33.97
C LYS A 103 11.95 -13.57 34.86
N PHE A 104 11.69 -12.38 35.37
CA PHE A 104 10.58 -12.13 36.29
C PHE A 104 9.75 -10.96 35.80
N PHE A 105 8.44 -11.05 36.00
CA PHE A 105 7.49 -10.02 35.60
C PHE A 105 6.57 -9.72 36.77
N GLU A 106 6.43 -8.45 37.11
CA GLU A 106 5.43 -7.98 38.06
C GLU A 106 4.13 -7.69 37.31
N ALA A 107 3.08 -8.43 37.65
CA ALA A 107 1.74 -8.25 37.13
C ALA A 107 0.93 -7.36 38.07
N GLN A 108 0.40 -6.25 37.56
CA GLN A 108 -0.44 -5.34 38.34
C GLN A 108 -1.89 -5.84 38.35
N LEU A 109 -2.51 -5.92 39.52
CA LEU A 109 -3.90 -6.33 39.66
C LEU A 109 -4.83 -5.11 39.45
N PRO A 110 -5.98 -5.27 38.76
CA PRO A 110 -6.95 -4.19 38.59
C PRO A 110 -7.52 -3.70 39.93
N SER A 111 -7.70 -4.64 40.87
CA SER A 111 -8.13 -4.37 42.24
C SER A 111 -7.26 -5.12 43.26
N SER A 112 -6.99 -4.47 44.40
CA SER A 112 -6.15 -5.05 45.45
C SER A 112 -6.76 -6.33 46.02
N LEU A 113 -5.99 -7.41 46.04
CA LEU A 113 -6.39 -8.69 46.63
C LEU A 113 -6.34 -8.61 48.16
N ALA A 114 -7.51 -8.67 48.79
CA ALA A 114 -7.64 -8.61 50.25
C ALA A 114 -7.14 -9.88 50.96
N PRO A 115 -6.72 -9.79 52.24
CA PRO A 115 -6.43 -10.96 53.07
C PRO A 115 -7.58 -11.99 53.06
N GLY A 116 -7.25 -13.26 52.84
CA GLY A 116 -8.19 -14.37 52.71
C GLY A 116 -8.91 -14.48 51.36
N ALA A 117 -8.81 -13.47 50.49
CA ALA A 117 -9.44 -13.49 49.17
C ALA A 117 -8.66 -14.35 48.18
N LYS A 118 -9.37 -14.81 47.14
CA LYS A 118 -8.83 -15.63 46.06
C LYS A 118 -9.13 -14.99 44.71
N LEU A 119 -8.21 -15.15 43.78
CA LEU A 119 -8.30 -14.66 42.41
C LEU A 119 -7.86 -15.76 41.45
N ARG A 120 -8.54 -15.90 40.32
CA ARG A 120 -8.09 -16.76 39.22
C ARG A 120 -7.33 -15.92 38.21
N VAL A 121 -6.08 -16.29 37.99
CA VAL A 121 -5.19 -15.66 37.01
C VAL A 121 -4.91 -16.68 35.93
N LYS A 122 -5.02 -16.29 34.67
CA LYS A 122 -4.58 -17.06 33.52
C LYS A 122 -3.28 -16.47 33.01
N VAL A 123 -2.24 -17.29 32.87
CA VAL A 123 -0.94 -16.87 32.35
C VAL A 123 -0.68 -17.66 31.08
N GLU A 124 -0.38 -16.97 29.99
CA GLU A 124 -0.01 -17.55 28.71
C GLU A 124 1.45 -17.20 28.40
N THR A 125 2.23 -18.20 28.02
CA THR A 125 3.60 -18.03 27.54
C THR A 125 3.80 -18.82 26.26
N VAL A 126 4.51 -18.23 25.30
CA VAL A 126 4.85 -18.88 24.04
C VAL A 126 6.36 -18.88 23.88
N PHE A 127 6.92 -20.07 23.68
CA PHE A 127 8.33 -20.28 23.45
C PHE A 127 8.59 -20.73 22.02
N SER A 128 9.54 -20.07 21.38
CA SER A 128 10.03 -20.42 20.05
C SER A 128 11.31 -21.24 20.13
N HIS A 129 11.57 -22.08 19.12
CA HIS A 129 12.85 -22.80 18.97
C HIS A 129 13.22 -23.75 20.11
N VAL A 130 12.27 -24.21 20.91
CA VAL A 130 12.51 -25.12 22.05
C VAL A 130 12.30 -26.60 21.70
N LEU A 131 11.56 -26.91 20.64
CA LEU A 131 11.39 -28.27 20.14
C LEU A 131 12.58 -28.63 19.24
N LYS A 132 13.44 -29.53 19.70
CA LYS A 132 14.66 -29.92 18.97
C LYS A 132 14.46 -31.24 18.23
N PRO A 133 14.69 -31.30 16.91
CA PRO A 133 14.63 -32.56 16.18
C PRO A 133 15.64 -33.58 16.70
N PHE A 134 15.18 -34.80 16.96
CA PHE A 134 16.00 -35.91 17.43
C PHE A 134 15.46 -37.23 16.86
N PRO A 135 16.05 -37.77 15.77
CA PRO A 135 17.34 -37.38 15.20
C PRO A 135 17.32 -36.02 14.49
N THR A 136 18.49 -35.37 14.39
CA THR A 136 18.64 -34.07 13.71
C THR A 136 18.58 -34.17 12.19
N HIS A 137 18.72 -35.38 11.64
CA HIS A 137 18.74 -35.67 10.22
C HIS A 137 17.84 -36.87 9.93
N ILE A 138 16.94 -36.73 8.96
CA ILE A 138 16.00 -37.77 8.53
C ILE A 138 16.04 -37.93 7.01
N THR A 139 15.87 -39.14 6.52
CA THR A 139 15.69 -39.39 5.08
C THR A 139 14.31 -38.93 4.61
N GLN A 140 14.11 -38.85 3.31
CA GLN A 140 12.83 -38.42 2.71
C GLN A 140 11.61 -39.24 3.17
N ALA A 141 11.80 -40.52 3.54
CA ALA A 141 10.70 -41.42 3.94
C ALA A 141 10.55 -41.55 5.47
N GLU A 142 11.43 -40.94 6.26
CA GLU A 142 11.39 -41.01 7.71
C GLU A 142 10.47 -39.95 8.31
N ARG A 143 9.89 -40.27 9.46
CA ARG A 143 9.05 -39.35 10.24
C ARG A 143 9.93 -38.53 11.18
N GLN A 144 9.51 -37.30 11.43
CA GLN A 144 10.19 -36.39 12.33
C GLN A 144 9.82 -36.70 13.79
N LEU A 145 10.84 -36.88 14.61
CA LEU A 145 10.74 -36.96 16.06
C LEU A 145 11.40 -35.72 16.67
N VAL A 146 10.83 -35.19 17.74
CA VAL A 146 11.33 -33.99 18.44
C VAL A 146 11.39 -34.22 19.94
N VAL A 147 12.29 -33.50 20.58
CA VAL A 147 12.47 -33.49 22.03
C VAL A 147 12.12 -32.11 22.56
N PHE A 148 11.22 -32.09 23.54
CA PHE A 148 10.98 -30.94 24.41
C PHE A 148 11.67 -31.16 25.76
N GLN A 149 12.26 -30.10 26.30
CA GLN A 149 12.83 -30.04 27.65
C GLN A 149 12.23 -28.84 28.37
N GLY A 150 11.71 -29.06 29.58
CA GLY A 150 11.13 -28.02 30.41
C GLY A 150 11.04 -28.46 31.88
N ASN A 151 10.20 -27.81 32.66
CA ASN A 151 10.04 -28.10 34.09
C ASN A 151 8.74 -28.87 34.38
N HIS A 152 8.76 -29.89 35.26
CA HIS A 152 7.55 -30.55 35.74
C HIS A 152 6.69 -29.66 36.63
N TYR A 153 7.30 -28.72 37.34
CA TYR A 153 6.61 -27.79 38.24
C TYR A 153 6.38 -26.43 37.58
N LEU A 154 5.35 -25.70 38.01
CA LEU A 154 5.24 -24.27 37.72
C LEU A 154 6.38 -23.56 38.45
N TYR A 155 7.32 -23.01 37.71
CA TYR A 155 8.40 -22.21 38.28
C TYR A 155 7.82 -20.89 38.80
N SER A 156 7.59 -20.79 40.11
CA SER A 156 6.97 -19.61 40.71
C SER A 156 7.60 -19.27 42.06
N PRO A 157 7.61 -17.98 42.47
CA PRO A 157 8.14 -17.57 43.76
C PRO A 157 7.23 -17.95 44.94
N TYR A 158 6.04 -18.49 44.66
CA TYR A 158 5.03 -18.80 45.65
C TYR A 158 4.92 -20.32 45.87
N PRO A 159 4.67 -20.78 47.11
CA PRO A 159 4.39 -22.19 47.35
C PRO A 159 3.08 -22.57 46.64
N THR A 160 3.04 -23.79 46.09
CA THR A 160 1.88 -24.30 45.35
C THR A 160 1.31 -25.53 46.06
N ARG A 161 0.05 -25.48 46.49
CA ARG A 161 -0.58 -26.60 47.24
C ARG A 161 -0.95 -27.78 46.36
N SER A 162 -1.48 -27.50 45.17
CA SER A 162 -1.90 -28.50 44.20
C SER A 162 -1.52 -28.05 42.80
N GLN A 163 -0.85 -28.92 42.04
CA GLN A 163 -0.56 -28.69 40.64
C GLN A 163 -0.87 -29.92 39.80
N THR A 164 -1.60 -29.73 38.71
CA THR A 164 -1.74 -30.72 37.64
C THR A 164 -1.15 -30.16 36.35
N THR A 165 -0.41 -30.98 35.60
CA THR A 165 0.14 -30.59 34.30
C THR A 165 -0.34 -31.53 33.21
N ARG A 166 -0.98 -30.97 32.19
CA ARG A 166 -1.41 -31.68 30.98
C ARG A 166 -0.51 -31.27 29.82
N VAL A 167 0.10 -32.23 29.15
CA VAL A 167 0.90 -31.99 27.94
C VAL A 167 0.18 -32.58 26.74
N ARG A 168 -0.15 -31.74 25.76
CA ARG A 168 -0.72 -32.13 24.47
C ARG A 168 0.38 -32.24 23.43
N LEU A 169 0.40 -33.35 22.71
CA LEU A 169 1.40 -33.67 21.69
C LEU A 169 0.78 -33.62 20.30
N ALA A 170 1.64 -33.56 19.28
CA ALA A 170 1.22 -33.56 17.87
C ALA A 170 0.69 -34.92 17.38
N SER A 171 1.02 -35.99 18.11
CA SER A 171 0.62 -37.35 17.77
C SER A 171 0.64 -38.26 18.99
N LYS A 172 0.01 -39.44 18.84
CA LYS A 172 0.01 -40.50 19.86
C LYS A 172 1.34 -41.27 19.93
N THR A 173 2.25 -41.08 18.98
CA THR A 173 3.53 -41.79 18.93
C THR A 173 4.52 -41.08 19.85
N VAL A 174 4.86 -41.73 20.96
CA VAL A 174 5.78 -41.19 21.97
C VAL A 174 6.88 -42.21 22.21
N GLU A 175 8.12 -41.82 21.98
CA GLU A 175 9.31 -42.64 22.20
C GLU A 175 9.64 -42.75 23.68
N SER A 176 9.67 -41.61 24.37
CA SER A 176 9.93 -41.57 25.80
C SER A 176 9.40 -40.29 26.45
N TYR A 177 9.06 -40.38 27.73
CA TYR A 177 8.72 -39.24 28.58
C TYR A 177 9.16 -39.54 30.01
N THR A 178 9.47 -38.50 30.78
CA THR A 178 9.86 -38.61 32.18
C THR A 178 8.71 -39.16 33.03
N LYS A 179 8.99 -40.03 34.01
CA LYS A 179 7.96 -40.76 34.79
C LYS A 179 7.79 -40.24 36.22
N LEU A 180 7.84 -38.92 36.42
CA LEU A 180 7.66 -38.33 37.75
C LEU A 180 6.19 -38.43 38.20
N GLY A 181 5.95 -39.07 39.35
CA GLY A 181 4.61 -39.14 39.95
C GLY A 181 3.63 -40.07 39.25
N ASN A 182 4.12 -41.11 38.54
CA ASN A 182 3.30 -42.07 37.78
C ASN A 182 2.34 -41.41 36.78
N PRO A 183 2.86 -40.65 35.80
CA PRO A 183 2.03 -39.94 34.83
C PRO A 183 1.18 -40.90 33.99
N THR A 184 -0.01 -40.45 33.62
CA THR A 184 -0.92 -41.19 32.74
C THR A 184 -0.78 -40.68 31.30
N LYS A 185 -0.69 -41.61 30.35
CA LYS A 185 -0.74 -41.29 28.92
C LYS A 185 -2.08 -41.75 28.35
N SER A 186 -2.81 -40.84 27.71
CA SER A 186 -4.03 -41.12 26.96
C SER A 186 -3.91 -40.48 25.58
N ASP A 187 -3.90 -41.30 24.53
CA ASP A 187 -3.74 -40.86 23.13
C ASP A 187 -2.54 -39.90 22.94
N GLU A 188 -2.84 -38.64 22.65
CA GLU A 188 -1.88 -37.55 22.37
C GLU A 188 -1.59 -36.71 23.62
N THR A 189 -2.08 -37.12 24.78
CA THR A 189 -1.98 -36.37 26.03
C THR A 189 -1.18 -37.15 27.08
N VAL A 190 -0.29 -36.45 27.78
CA VAL A 190 0.42 -36.93 28.98
C VAL A 190 0.02 -36.06 30.16
N GLU A 191 -0.50 -36.67 31.22
CA GLU A 191 -0.89 -35.97 32.44
C GLU A 191 0.07 -36.30 33.59
N TYR A 192 0.57 -35.25 34.24
CA TYR A 192 1.44 -35.31 35.40
C TYR A 192 0.74 -34.74 36.63
N GLY A 193 1.03 -35.35 37.78
CA GLY A 193 0.42 -34.98 39.05
C GLY A 193 -0.90 -35.71 39.31
N PRO A 194 -1.68 -35.27 40.30
CA PRO A 194 -1.52 -34.02 41.04
C PRO A 194 -0.29 -34.04 41.96
N PHE A 195 0.57 -33.03 41.84
CA PHE A 195 1.66 -32.77 42.77
C PHE A 195 1.14 -31.95 43.95
N LYS A 196 1.46 -32.36 45.18
CA LYS A 196 1.03 -31.69 46.41
C LYS A 196 2.18 -30.95 47.06
N ASP A 197 1.88 -29.77 47.61
CA ASP A 197 2.78 -28.97 48.45
C ASP A 197 4.16 -28.74 47.82
N VAL A 198 4.17 -28.20 46.59
CA VAL A 198 5.36 -27.86 45.81
C VAL A 198 6.00 -26.58 46.38
N PRO A 199 7.29 -26.62 46.80
CA PRO A 199 8.00 -25.45 47.31
C PRO A 199 8.15 -24.31 46.29
N PRO A 200 8.39 -23.06 46.75
CA PRO A 200 8.80 -21.96 45.87
C PRO A 200 10.02 -22.32 45.02
N PHE A 201 10.06 -21.81 43.79
CA PHE A 201 11.15 -22.02 42.81
C PHE A 201 11.51 -23.49 42.56
N SER A 202 10.53 -24.39 42.67
CA SER A 202 10.76 -25.82 42.41
C SER A 202 11.10 -26.06 40.94
N GLN A 203 12.14 -26.86 40.72
CA GLN A 203 12.61 -27.22 39.40
C GLN A 203 12.91 -28.72 39.34
N ASP A 204 12.33 -29.40 38.36
CA ASP A 204 12.63 -30.79 38.02
C ASP A 204 12.51 -30.99 36.51
N ALA A 205 13.51 -31.66 35.92
CA ALA A 205 13.64 -31.73 34.47
C ALA A 205 12.59 -32.65 33.84
N MET A 206 11.70 -32.07 33.04
CA MET A 206 10.76 -32.78 32.19
C MET A 206 11.33 -32.93 30.79
N LYS A 207 11.34 -34.15 30.26
CA LYS A 207 11.79 -34.44 28.90
C LYS A 207 10.78 -35.33 28.20
N ILE A 208 10.36 -34.93 26.99
CA ILE A 208 9.38 -35.66 26.18
C ILE A 208 9.93 -35.78 24.76
N HIS A 209 10.02 -37.01 24.26
CA HIS A 209 10.46 -37.37 22.91
C HIS A 209 9.32 -38.03 22.15
N TYR A 210 8.83 -37.40 21.09
CA TYR A 210 7.61 -37.79 20.41
C TYR A 210 7.66 -37.45 18.92
N GLU A 211 6.74 -38.03 18.15
CA GLU A 211 6.60 -37.76 16.71
C GLU A 211 5.83 -36.47 16.47
N ASN A 212 6.43 -35.56 15.69
CA ASN A 212 5.83 -34.32 15.27
C ASN A 212 6.24 -33.99 13.83
N ASN A 213 5.34 -34.25 12.88
CA ASN A 213 5.52 -33.96 11.45
C ASN A 213 4.78 -32.68 11.02
N THR A 214 4.36 -31.81 11.94
CA THR A 214 3.79 -30.53 11.55
C THR A 214 4.82 -29.68 10.78
N PRO A 215 4.39 -28.66 10.02
CA PRO A 215 5.32 -27.74 9.35
C PRO A 215 6.23 -27.01 10.34
N PHE A 216 7.53 -27.35 10.37
CA PHE A 216 8.53 -26.63 11.16
C PHE A 216 9.14 -25.52 10.32
N ILE A 217 8.40 -24.41 10.22
CA ILE A 217 8.78 -23.24 9.44
C ILE A 217 9.20 -22.12 10.38
N THR A 218 10.22 -21.37 9.97
CA THR A 218 10.66 -20.15 10.65
C THR A 218 10.93 -19.07 9.63
N ILE A 219 10.34 -17.89 9.83
CA ILE A 219 10.72 -16.69 9.10
C ILE A 219 12.00 -16.16 9.76
N SER A 220 13.12 -16.28 9.04
CA SER A 220 14.42 -15.80 9.51
C SER A 220 14.45 -14.27 9.55
N SER A 221 13.88 -13.64 8.52
CA SER A 221 13.74 -12.20 8.41
C SER A 221 12.51 -11.87 7.60
N VAL A 222 11.76 -10.86 8.05
CA VAL A 222 10.74 -10.19 7.24
C VAL A 222 10.99 -8.69 7.25
N THR A 223 10.99 -8.11 6.05
CA THR A 223 10.98 -6.66 5.86
C THR A 223 9.61 -6.27 5.33
N ARG A 224 8.80 -5.61 6.17
CA ARG A 224 7.47 -5.11 5.84
C ARG A 224 7.56 -3.63 5.50
N THR A 225 7.41 -3.30 4.23
CA THR A 225 7.41 -1.93 3.71
C THR A 225 5.98 -1.48 3.49
N ILE A 226 5.61 -0.34 4.10
CA ILE A 226 4.28 0.25 4.03
C ILE A 226 4.44 1.64 3.43
N GLU A 227 4.01 1.83 2.19
CA GLU A 227 4.05 3.13 1.52
C GLU A 227 2.66 3.78 1.51
N VAL A 228 2.57 4.97 2.10
CA VAL A 228 1.32 5.72 2.22
C VAL A 228 1.23 6.78 1.13
N SER A 229 0.20 6.71 0.29
CA SER A 229 -0.10 7.73 -0.71
C SER A 229 -1.41 8.45 -0.41
N HIS A 230 -1.34 9.78 -0.27
CA HIS A 230 -2.54 10.61 -0.09
C HIS A 230 -3.43 10.70 -1.34
N TRP A 231 -2.97 10.18 -2.48
CA TRP A 231 -3.79 10.03 -3.68
C TRP A 231 -4.82 8.91 -3.56
N GLY A 232 -4.74 8.05 -2.54
CA GLY A 232 -5.83 7.13 -2.19
C GLY A 232 -5.42 5.70 -1.84
N ASN A 233 -4.13 5.35 -1.96
CA ASN A 233 -3.63 3.99 -1.80
C ASN A 233 -2.61 3.86 -0.66
N ILE A 234 -2.60 2.72 0.00
CA ILE A 234 -1.51 2.28 0.88
C ILE A 234 -0.97 0.98 0.29
N ALA A 235 0.27 0.99 -0.18
CA ALA A 235 0.92 -0.19 -0.71
C ALA A 235 1.71 -0.90 0.40
N VAL A 236 1.48 -2.20 0.57
CA VAL A 236 2.23 -3.04 1.51
C VAL A 236 3.02 -4.07 0.70
N GLU A 237 4.32 -4.14 0.93
CA GLU A 237 5.19 -5.18 0.37
C GLU A 237 5.99 -5.84 1.49
N GLU A 238 5.96 -7.16 1.56
CA GLU A 238 6.73 -7.96 2.50
C GLU A 238 7.75 -8.81 1.76
N THR A 239 9.01 -8.61 2.10
CA THR A 239 10.12 -9.49 1.68
C THR A 239 10.40 -10.49 2.80
N ILE A 240 10.24 -11.78 2.52
CA ILE A 240 10.21 -12.85 3.53
C ILE A 240 11.30 -13.89 3.22
N ASP A 241 12.21 -14.07 4.17
CA ASP A 241 13.17 -15.17 4.20
C ASP A 241 12.66 -16.28 5.10
N LEU A 242 12.32 -17.42 4.51
CA LEU A 242 11.67 -18.53 5.19
C LEU A 242 12.53 -19.79 5.12
N ARG A 243 12.65 -20.51 6.23
CA ARG A 243 13.45 -21.74 6.32
C ARG A 243 12.69 -22.85 7.04
N HIS A 244 12.95 -24.09 6.65
CA HIS A 244 12.45 -25.25 7.38
C HIS A 244 13.43 -25.63 8.50
N THR A 245 13.02 -25.49 9.76
CA THR A 245 13.84 -25.69 10.98
C THR A 245 13.68 -27.06 11.63
N GLY A 246 12.83 -27.93 11.08
CA GLY A 246 12.75 -29.34 11.46
C GLY A 246 14.01 -30.17 11.13
N ALA A 247 13.90 -31.49 11.24
CA ALA A 247 15.01 -32.41 10.98
C ALA A 247 15.53 -32.27 9.54
N PHE A 248 16.85 -32.14 9.38
CA PHE A 248 17.50 -31.92 8.10
C PHE A 248 17.32 -33.12 7.15
N LEU A 249 17.13 -32.85 5.86
CA LEU A 249 17.08 -33.92 4.87
C LEU A 249 18.46 -34.60 4.75
N LYS A 250 18.46 -35.92 4.99
CA LYS A 250 19.60 -36.80 4.82
C LYS A 250 19.48 -37.57 3.52
N GLY A 251 20.54 -37.52 2.70
CA GLY A 251 20.59 -38.23 1.43
C GLY A 251 19.92 -37.47 0.28
N PRO A 252 19.71 -38.13 -0.87
CA PRO A 252 19.19 -37.47 -2.06
C PRO A 252 17.68 -37.20 -1.94
N PHE A 253 17.24 -36.11 -2.57
CA PHE A 253 15.83 -35.88 -2.85
C PHE A 253 15.42 -36.61 -4.15
N SER A 254 14.40 -37.45 -4.06
CA SER A 254 13.79 -38.16 -5.19
C SER A 254 12.38 -37.61 -5.45
N ARG A 255 12.24 -36.83 -6.53
CA ARG A 255 10.93 -36.33 -6.99
C ARG A 255 9.96 -37.48 -7.29
N TYR A 256 10.47 -38.57 -7.85
CA TYR A 256 9.67 -39.74 -8.21
C TYR A 256 9.05 -40.39 -6.98
N ASP A 257 9.84 -40.61 -5.93
CA ASP A 257 9.32 -41.20 -4.67
C ASP A 257 8.36 -40.23 -3.98
N TYR A 258 8.65 -38.93 -4.02
CA TYR A 258 7.80 -37.88 -3.45
C TYR A 258 6.40 -37.83 -4.07
N GLN A 259 6.30 -38.11 -5.38
CA GLN A 259 5.03 -38.08 -6.09
C GLN A 259 4.28 -39.42 -6.03
N ARG A 260 5.00 -40.54 -6.00
CA ARG A 260 4.40 -41.88 -6.03
C ARG A 260 4.00 -42.42 -4.67
N GLN A 261 4.73 -42.05 -3.62
CA GLN A 261 4.50 -42.54 -2.26
C GLN A 261 3.86 -41.44 -1.43
N SER A 262 2.64 -41.68 -0.94
CA SER A 262 1.91 -40.73 -0.07
C SER A 262 2.69 -40.37 1.18
N ASP A 263 3.44 -41.35 1.70
CA ASP A 263 4.16 -41.28 2.98
C ASP A 263 5.58 -40.73 2.81
N SER A 264 5.97 -40.34 1.59
CA SER A 264 7.26 -39.72 1.32
C SER A 264 7.17 -38.20 1.55
N GLY A 265 8.01 -37.67 2.42
CA GLY A 265 8.08 -36.26 2.77
C GLY A 265 6.91 -35.77 3.62
N ILE A 266 6.46 -36.57 4.60
CA ILE A 266 5.39 -36.21 5.55
C ILE A 266 5.74 -34.92 6.30
N SER A 267 6.99 -34.75 6.70
CA SER A 267 7.50 -33.57 7.39
C SER A 267 7.84 -32.41 6.45
N SER A 268 7.63 -32.54 5.14
CA SER A 268 7.92 -31.47 4.17
C SER A 268 6.77 -30.47 4.05
N VAL A 269 7.10 -29.23 3.70
CA VAL A 269 6.11 -28.17 3.47
C VAL A 269 5.84 -28.02 1.99
N LYS A 270 4.59 -28.24 1.59
CA LYS A 270 4.11 -28.11 0.21
C LYS A 270 3.51 -26.73 -0.07
N SER A 271 2.66 -26.27 0.86
CA SER A 271 2.01 -24.97 0.85
C SER A 271 1.73 -24.52 2.27
N PHE A 272 1.44 -23.24 2.41
CA PHE A 272 0.88 -22.62 3.62
C PHE A 272 -0.08 -21.51 3.19
N LYS A 273 -0.95 -21.08 4.10
CA LYS A 273 -1.94 -20.04 3.84
C LYS A 273 -1.55 -18.75 4.53
N THR A 274 -1.57 -17.66 3.79
CA THR A 274 -1.44 -16.29 4.29
C THR A 274 -2.83 -15.67 4.34
N ILE A 275 -3.11 -14.87 5.36
CA ILE A 275 -4.41 -14.21 5.55
C ILE A 275 -4.16 -12.73 5.47
N LEU A 276 -4.65 -12.12 4.39
CA LEU A 276 -4.55 -10.69 4.15
C LEU A 276 -5.83 -9.98 4.61
N PRO A 277 -5.78 -8.67 4.88
CA PRO A 277 -6.98 -7.89 5.15
C PRO A 277 -8.04 -8.01 4.05
N ALA A 278 -9.32 -7.95 4.41
CA ALA A 278 -10.44 -8.09 3.46
C ALA A 278 -10.39 -7.12 2.28
N SER A 279 -9.80 -5.94 2.48
CA SER A 279 -9.67 -4.89 1.47
C SER A 279 -8.40 -4.97 0.62
N ALA A 280 -7.61 -6.04 0.75
CA ALA A 280 -6.42 -6.27 -0.07
C ALA A 280 -6.78 -6.41 -1.56
N GLN A 281 -6.13 -5.59 -2.39
CA GLN A 281 -6.26 -5.56 -3.85
C GLN A 281 -4.89 -5.74 -4.50
N ASP A 282 -4.87 -6.07 -5.79
CA ASP A 282 -3.66 -6.20 -6.61
C ASP A 282 -2.56 -7.07 -5.98
N VAL A 283 -2.97 -8.19 -5.37
CA VAL A 283 -2.02 -9.11 -4.70
C VAL A 283 -1.07 -9.71 -5.74
N TYR A 284 0.24 -9.58 -5.50
CA TYR A 284 1.27 -10.24 -6.29
C TYR A 284 2.20 -11.07 -5.39
N TYR A 285 2.68 -12.18 -5.96
CA TYR A 285 3.59 -13.12 -5.31
C TYR A 285 4.73 -13.47 -6.27
N ARG A 286 5.94 -13.07 -5.90
CA ARG A 286 7.14 -13.17 -6.74
C ARG A 286 8.36 -13.55 -5.92
N ASP A 287 9.44 -13.93 -6.59
CA ASP A 287 10.77 -14.02 -6.00
C ASP A 287 11.78 -13.19 -6.79
N GLU A 288 13.06 -13.30 -6.45
CA GLU A 288 14.15 -12.57 -7.11
C GLU A 288 14.23 -12.82 -8.62
N ILE A 289 13.79 -14.00 -9.08
CA ILE A 289 13.89 -14.41 -10.49
C ILE A 289 12.58 -14.21 -11.26
N GLY A 290 11.51 -13.74 -10.60
CA GLY A 290 10.28 -13.30 -11.25
C GLY A 290 9.01 -13.84 -10.60
N ASN A 291 7.92 -13.86 -11.36
CA ASN A 291 6.62 -14.26 -10.85
C ASN A 291 6.59 -15.75 -10.44
N ILE A 292 5.83 -16.07 -9.40
CA ILE A 292 5.51 -17.46 -9.02
C ILE A 292 4.02 -17.67 -9.26
N SER A 293 3.67 -18.49 -10.25
CA SER A 293 2.26 -18.76 -10.63
C SER A 293 1.57 -19.79 -9.74
N THR A 294 2.29 -20.43 -8.82
CA THR A 294 1.75 -21.43 -7.90
C THR A 294 1.19 -20.77 -6.64
N SER A 295 0.10 -20.03 -6.79
CA SER A 295 -0.67 -19.45 -5.69
C SER A 295 -2.16 -19.55 -5.97
N HIS A 296 -2.99 -19.64 -4.92
CA HIS A 296 -4.44 -19.62 -5.05
C HIS A 296 -5.02 -18.58 -4.08
N LEU A 297 -5.65 -17.54 -4.62
CA LEU A 297 -6.29 -16.48 -3.86
C LEU A 297 -7.78 -16.75 -3.75
N GLN A 298 -8.33 -16.64 -2.55
CA GLN A 298 -9.75 -16.74 -2.26
C GLN A 298 -10.19 -15.54 -1.43
N VAL A 299 -11.11 -14.75 -1.97
CA VAL A 299 -11.73 -13.62 -1.26
C VAL A 299 -12.86 -14.16 -0.39
N LEU A 300 -12.79 -13.89 0.91
CA LEU A 300 -13.82 -14.20 1.91
C LEU A 300 -14.51 -12.90 2.37
N ASP A 301 -15.54 -13.01 3.21
CA ASP A 301 -16.28 -11.85 3.70
C ASP A 301 -15.46 -10.99 4.67
N ASP A 302 -14.55 -11.60 5.43
CA ASP A 302 -13.75 -10.96 6.49
C ASP A 302 -12.25 -10.89 6.21
N SER A 303 -11.79 -11.50 5.11
CA SER A 303 -10.37 -11.67 4.81
C SER A 303 -10.12 -12.08 3.37
N VAL A 304 -8.86 -12.00 2.93
CA VAL A 304 -8.41 -12.58 1.66
C VAL A 304 -7.39 -13.68 1.98
N GLU A 305 -7.76 -14.94 1.73
CA GLU A 305 -6.85 -16.08 1.88
C GLU A 305 -5.98 -16.24 0.64
N VAL A 306 -4.68 -16.44 0.84
CA VAL A 306 -3.73 -16.73 -0.23
C VAL A 306 -2.99 -18.03 0.13
N GLU A 307 -3.31 -19.12 -0.57
CA GLU A 307 -2.49 -20.35 -0.51
C GLU A 307 -1.21 -20.14 -1.32
N ILE A 308 -0.08 -20.11 -0.63
CA ILE A 308 1.25 -19.94 -1.20
C ILE A 308 1.91 -21.31 -1.38
N ARG A 309 2.36 -21.61 -2.59
CA ARG A 309 3.26 -22.74 -2.88
C ARG A 309 4.62 -22.20 -3.32
N PRO A 310 5.69 -22.46 -2.55
CA PRO A 310 7.05 -22.18 -2.99
C PRO A 310 7.40 -22.97 -4.26
N ARG A 311 8.44 -22.54 -5.00
CA ARG A 311 8.87 -23.23 -6.25
C ARG A 311 9.22 -24.70 -6.06
N PHE A 312 9.58 -25.09 -4.85
CA PHE A 312 9.91 -26.45 -4.45
C PHE A 312 9.41 -26.71 -3.02
N PRO A 313 9.03 -27.96 -2.69
CA PRO A 313 8.65 -28.29 -1.32
C PRO A 313 9.84 -28.09 -0.39
N LEU A 314 9.62 -27.59 0.82
CA LEU A 314 10.69 -27.35 1.78
C LEU A 314 10.87 -28.59 2.64
N PHE A 315 12.04 -29.20 2.54
CA PHE A 315 12.53 -30.18 3.51
C PHE A 315 13.44 -29.48 4.54
N GLY A 316 13.70 -30.14 5.67
CA GLY A 316 14.54 -29.57 6.72
C GLY A 316 15.89 -29.08 6.22
N GLY A 317 16.22 -27.85 6.59
CA GLY A 317 17.40 -27.12 6.16
C GLY A 317 17.23 -26.30 4.88
N TRP A 318 16.18 -26.54 4.09
CA TRP A 318 15.92 -25.77 2.88
C TRP A 318 15.34 -24.40 3.23
N LYS A 319 15.62 -23.44 2.35
CA LYS A 319 15.22 -22.04 2.51
C LYS A 319 14.53 -21.56 1.23
N THR A 320 13.62 -20.63 1.38
CA THR A 320 12.99 -19.91 0.27
C THR A 320 12.93 -18.43 0.62
N HIS A 321 13.03 -17.61 -0.40
CA HIS A 321 12.94 -16.17 -0.31
C HIS A 321 11.85 -15.75 -1.30
N TYR A 322 10.90 -14.96 -0.84
CA TYR A 322 9.83 -14.46 -1.69
C TYR A 322 9.35 -13.08 -1.24
N ILE A 323 8.64 -12.43 -2.14
CA ILE A 323 8.01 -11.13 -1.95
C ILE A 323 6.51 -11.30 -2.19
N ILE A 324 5.72 -10.85 -1.23
CA ILE A 324 4.27 -10.70 -1.37
C ILE A 324 3.92 -9.23 -1.18
N GLY A 325 3.11 -8.68 -2.07
CA GLY A 325 2.64 -7.32 -1.93
C GLY A 325 1.20 -7.16 -2.37
N TYR A 326 0.55 -6.13 -1.83
CA TYR A 326 -0.86 -5.83 -2.04
C TYR A 326 -1.14 -4.35 -1.75
N ASN A 327 -2.24 -3.86 -2.32
CA ASN A 327 -2.74 -2.51 -2.13
C ASN A 327 -3.93 -2.52 -1.17
N LEU A 328 -4.01 -1.49 -0.33
CA LEU A 328 -5.12 -1.24 0.57
C LEU A 328 -5.74 0.13 0.29
N PRO A 329 -7.07 0.27 0.32
CA PRO A 329 -7.71 1.57 0.24
C PRO A 329 -7.35 2.42 1.47
N SER A 330 -6.87 3.64 1.23
CA SER A 330 -6.41 4.52 2.31
C SER A 330 -7.50 4.87 3.34
N TYR A 331 -8.77 4.96 2.94
CA TYR A 331 -9.86 5.40 3.81
C TYR A 331 -10.14 4.47 5.01
N GLU A 332 -9.71 3.20 4.95
CA GLU A 332 -9.92 2.23 6.05
C GLU A 332 -8.89 2.37 7.16
N TYR A 333 -7.68 2.82 6.81
CA TYR A 333 -6.52 2.82 7.70
C TYR A 333 -6.00 4.23 8.00
N LEU A 334 -6.35 5.23 7.19
CA LEU A 334 -5.87 6.61 7.32
C LEU A 334 -7.00 7.56 7.72
N TYR A 335 -6.89 8.10 8.92
CA TYR A 335 -7.81 9.08 9.49
C TYR A 335 -7.23 10.49 9.38
N ASN A 336 -8.08 11.49 9.18
CA ASN A 336 -7.64 12.88 9.15
C ASN A 336 -8.58 13.83 9.91
N LEU A 337 -7.99 14.89 10.46
CA LEU A 337 -8.69 16.03 11.04
C LEU A 337 -7.91 17.30 10.69
N GLY A 338 -8.43 18.09 9.74
CA GLY A 338 -7.69 19.23 9.18
C GLY A 338 -6.43 18.77 8.44
N ASP A 339 -5.27 19.21 8.93
CA ASP A 339 -3.93 18.87 8.42
C ASP A 339 -3.24 17.77 9.27
N GLN A 340 -3.92 17.25 10.30
CA GLN A 340 -3.43 16.13 11.11
C GLN A 340 -3.93 14.81 10.52
N TYR A 341 -3.02 13.85 10.41
CA TYR A 341 -3.26 12.52 9.89
C TYR A 341 -2.83 11.47 10.92
N ALA A 342 -3.60 10.40 11.01
CA ALA A 342 -3.31 9.23 11.84
C ALA A 342 -3.46 7.97 10.99
N LEU A 343 -2.37 7.25 10.76
CA LEU A 343 -2.37 5.94 10.13
C LEU A 343 -2.44 4.88 11.23
N LYS A 344 -3.43 4.00 11.18
CA LYS A 344 -3.52 2.82 12.05
C LYS A 344 -3.37 1.56 11.21
N ILE A 345 -2.32 0.76 11.45
CA ILE A 345 -2.04 -0.44 10.66
C ILE A 345 -1.30 -1.49 11.49
N ARG A 346 -1.44 -2.78 11.14
CA ARG A 346 -0.74 -3.88 11.81
C ARG A 346 0.78 -3.76 11.69
N VAL A 347 1.50 -3.91 12.81
CA VAL A 347 2.98 -3.94 12.87
C VAL A 347 3.52 -5.15 12.10
N VAL A 348 2.91 -6.30 12.31
CA VAL A 348 3.18 -7.58 11.66
C VAL A 348 1.84 -8.20 11.33
N ASP A 349 1.76 -8.91 10.21
CA ASP A 349 0.53 -9.52 9.73
C ASP A 349 0.66 -11.05 9.68
N HIS A 350 -0.44 -11.72 9.35
CA HIS A 350 -0.48 -13.17 9.30
C HIS A 350 0.16 -13.73 8.01
N VAL A 351 1.25 -14.46 8.16
CA VAL A 351 1.98 -15.15 7.08
C VAL A 351 1.57 -16.63 6.99
N TYR A 352 1.52 -17.32 8.13
CA TYR A 352 1.06 -18.72 8.25
C TYR A 352 0.66 -19.05 9.70
N ASP A 353 -0.19 -20.07 9.87
CA ASP A 353 -0.63 -20.51 11.20
C ASP A 353 0.57 -20.90 12.09
N ASP A 354 0.53 -20.52 13.37
CA ASP A 354 1.63 -20.69 14.33
C ASP A 354 2.93 -20.00 13.90
N GLN A 355 2.87 -18.82 13.26
CA GLN A 355 4.10 -18.17 12.77
C GLN A 355 5.13 -17.86 13.85
N VAL A 356 6.39 -17.97 13.47
CA VAL A 356 7.54 -17.45 14.23
C VAL A 356 8.43 -16.63 13.32
N ILE A 357 8.75 -15.42 13.79
CA ILE A 357 9.61 -14.47 13.11
C ILE A 357 10.82 -14.19 13.99
N ASP A 358 12.00 -14.57 13.52
CA ASP A 358 13.25 -14.32 14.23
C ASP A 358 13.57 -12.81 14.25
N GLN A 359 13.40 -12.13 13.10
CA GLN A 359 13.66 -10.71 12.94
C GLN A 359 12.62 -10.04 12.03
N LEU A 360 11.98 -8.98 12.54
CA LEU A 360 11.08 -8.10 11.80
C LEU A 360 11.72 -6.71 11.64
N THR A 361 11.68 -6.18 10.42
CA THR A 361 11.94 -4.77 10.13
C THR A 361 10.70 -4.17 9.48
N VAL A 362 10.10 -3.17 10.12
CA VAL A 362 9.00 -2.38 9.56
C VAL A 362 9.56 -1.08 9.02
N LYS A 363 9.27 -0.79 7.75
CA LYS A 363 9.59 0.46 7.06
C LYS A 363 8.30 1.16 6.66
N LEU A 364 7.98 2.27 7.31
CA LEU A 364 6.79 3.03 7.01
C LEU A 364 7.18 4.31 6.27
N ILE A 365 6.90 4.34 4.98
CA ILE A 365 7.20 5.43 4.05
C ILE A 365 6.02 6.39 4.06
N LEU A 366 6.21 7.57 4.64
CA LEU A 366 5.22 8.63 4.67
C LEU A 366 5.37 9.54 3.44
N PRO A 367 4.33 10.28 3.04
CA PRO A 367 4.41 11.19 1.90
C PRO A 367 5.45 12.31 2.11
N GLU A 368 5.96 12.83 1.00
CA GLU A 368 6.87 13.97 0.99
C GLU A 368 6.24 15.18 1.70
N GLY A 369 6.95 15.78 2.65
CA GLY A 369 6.44 16.92 3.42
C GLY A 369 5.65 16.54 4.69
N ALA A 370 5.57 15.26 5.05
CA ALA A 370 5.11 14.84 6.38
C ALA A 370 6.03 15.39 7.49
N ARG A 371 5.43 15.98 8.53
CA ARG A 371 6.12 16.62 9.67
C ARG A 371 5.53 16.18 10.99
N ASN A 372 6.24 16.43 12.10
CA ASN A 372 5.78 16.17 13.47
C ASN A 372 5.34 14.71 13.67
N ILE A 373 6.20 13.77 13.28
CA ILE A 373 5.87 12.35 13.24
C ILE A 373 5.96 11.75 14.65
N HIS A 374 4.86 11.21 15.14
CA HIS A 374 4.74 10.50 16.42
C HIS A 374 4.23 9.08 16.18
N VAL A 375 4.73 8.12 16.95
CA VAL A 375 4.45 6.69 16.76
C VAL A 375 4.04 6.09 18.09
N ASP A 376 2.82 5.58 18.15
CA ASP A 376 2.26 4.87 19.28
C ASP A 376 2.28 3.37 19.02
N THR A 377 3.07 2.66 19.82
CA THR A 377 3.41 1.25 19.60
C THR A 377 2.71 0.37 20.63
N PRO A 378 2.10 -0.76 20.22
CA PRO A 378 1.34 -1.62 21.14
C PRO A 378 2.22 -2.36 22.16
N TYR A 379 3.50 -2.55 21.85
CA TYR A 379 4.49 -3.19 22.69
C TYR A 379 5.88 -2.60 22.42
N PRO A 380 6.89 -2.85 23.28
CA PRO A 380 8.25 -2.35 23.06
C PRO A 380 8.83 -2.80 21.71
N ILE A 381 9.22 -1.83 20.89
CA ILE A 381 9.93 -1.98 19.61
C ILE A 381 11.17 -1.08 19.58
N THR A 382 12.20 -1.48 18.83
CA THR A 382 13.42 -0.69 18.70
C THR A 382 13.33 0.20 17.47
N ARG A 383 13.19 1.52 17.67
CA ARG A 383 13.19 2.49 16.57
C ARG A 383 14.63 2.82 16.15
N SER A 384 14.90 2.69 14.87
CA SER A 384 16.15 3.11 14.23
C SER A 384 16.07 4.58 13.80
N GLN A 385 17.19 5.13 13.34
CA GLN A 385 17.19 6.46 12.74
C GLN A 385 16.29 6.49 11.49
N ASP A 386 15.50 7.54 11.36
CA ASP A 386 14.63 7.73 10.19
C ASP A 386 15.47 7.86 8.90
N GLU A 387 15.00 7.21 7.83
CA GLU A 387 15.64 7.22 6.51
C GLU A 387 14.88 8.15 5.54
N LEU A 388 15.43 8.36 4.34
CA LEU A 388 14.75 9.01 3.22
C LEU A 388 14.61 8.02 2.07
N HIS A 389 13.41 7.96 1.49
CA HIS A 389 13.11 7.17 0.30
C HIS A 389 12.78 8.10 -0.87
N TYR A 390 13.28 7.77 -2.06
CA TYR A 390 13.04 8.53 -3.27
C TYR A 390 12.33 7.64 -4.29
N THR A 391 11.10 8.01 -4.63
CA THR A 391 10.30 7.37 -5.67
C THR A 391 9.96 8.39 -6.78
N TYR A 392 9.04 8.02 -7.65
CA TYR A 392 8.57 8.87 -8.76
C TYR A 392 8.00 10.19 -8.24
N LEU A 393 8.34 11.28 -8.94
CA LEU A 393 7.84 12.64 -8.68
C LEU A 393 8.25 13.25 -7.32
N ASP A 394 9.14 12.61 -6.56
CA ASP A 394 9.69 13.17 -5.33
C ASP A 394 10.81 14.19 -5.61
N THR A 395 10.89 15.25 -4.79
CA THR A 395 11.94 16.29 -4.95
C THR A 395 12.99 16.31 -3.83
N PHE A 396 12.56 16.16 -2.58
CA PHE A 396 13.38 16.22 -1.38
C PHE A 396 13.40 14.87 -0.64
N GLY A 397 12.51 13.96 -1.01
CA GLY A 397 12.41 12.59 -0.49
C GLY A 397 11.32 12.43 0.57
N ARG A 398 10.86 11.18 0.69
CA ARG A 398 9.84 10.72 1.63
C ARG A 398 10.47 10.27 2.94
N PRO A 399 10.01 10.74 4.11
CA PRO A 399 10.52 10.26 5.39
C PRO A 399 10.08 8.82 5.64
N VAL A 400 11.03 7.99 6.08
CA VAL A 400 10.81 6.57 6.37
C VAL A 400 11.07 6.30 7.84
N LEU A 401 10.05 5.80 8.53
CA LEU A 401 10.18 5.31 9.89
C LEU A 401 10.65 3.86 9.85
N VAL A 402 11.75 3.58 10.52
CA VAL A 402 12.32 2.22 10.60
C VAL A 402 12.22 1.71 12.03
N ALA A 403 11.52 0.60 12.21
CA ALA A 403 11.40 -0.07 13.51
C ALA A 403 11.75 -1.56 13.38
N THR A 404 12.37 -2.10 14.42
CA THR A 404 12.81 -3.50 14.45
C THR A 404 12.34 -4.19 15.72
N LYS A 405 12.02 -5.49 15.60
CA LYS A 405 11.70 -6.37 16.73
C LYS A 405 12.14 -7.79 16.39
N ASN A 406 12.53 -8.54 17.43
CA ASN A 406 12.94 -9.92 17.30
C ASN A 406 11.95 -10.84 18.01
N ASN A 407 11.94 -12.11 17.60
CA ASN A 407 11.18 -13.21 18.21
C ASN A 407 9.67 -12.93 18.33
N LEU A 408 9.01 -12.69 17.20
CA LEU A 408 7.57 -12.47 17.15
C LEU A 408 6.82 -13.76 16.85
N VAL A 409 5.58 -13.81 17.35
CA VAL A 409 4.57 -14.87 17.15
C VAL A 409 3.22 -14.22 16.88
N GLU A 410 2.19 -14.98 16.54
CA GLU A 410 0.84 -14.48 16.20
C GLU A 410 0.25 -13.51 17.22
N GLN A 411 0.50 -13.69 18.52
CA GLN A 411 0.03 -12.77 19.58
C GLN A 411 0.56 -11.33 19.43
N HIS A 412 1.56 -11.11 18.58
CA HIS A 412 2.11 -9.79 18.27
C HIS A 412 1.42 -9.09 17.08
N ILE A 413 0.42 -9.71 16.46
CA ILE A 413 -0.40 -9.08 15.41
C ILE A 413 -1.30 -8.02 16.09
N GLN A 414 -0.77 -6.80 16.18
CA GLN A 414 -1.41 -5.65 16.81
C GLN A 414 -1.12 -4.40 15.98
N ASP A 415 -1.98 -3.39 16.13
CA ASP A 415 -1.90 -2.15 15.36
C ASP A 415 -0.90 -1.17 15.97
N VAL A 416 -0.12 -0.52 15.11
CA VAL A 416 0.64 0.70 15.40
C VAL A 416 -0.13 1.90 14.87
N VAL A 417 -0.10 3.01 15.61
CA VAL A 417 -0.68 4.27 15.18
C VAL A 417 0.43 5.29 14.92
N VAL A 418 0.44 5.89 13.74
CA VAL A 418 1.41 6.92 13.35
C VAL A 418 0.69 8.23 13.08
N HIS A 419 0.98 9.22 13.91
CA HIS A 419 0.47 10.58 13.80
C HIS A 419 1.48 11.46 13.05
N TYR A 420 1.01 12.26 12.10
CA TYR A 420 1.83 13.26 11.41
C TYR A 420 0.97 14.41 10.89
N THR A 421 1.62 15.52 10.61
CA THR A 421 1.01 16.69 9.96
C THR A 421 1.42 16.76 8.50
N PHE A 422 0.47 17.02 7.61
CA PHE A 422 0.70 17.14 6.17
C PHE A 422 -0.17 18.25 5.57
N ASN A 423 0.45 19.19 4.84
CA ASN A 423 -0.26 20.27 4.17
C ASN A 423 -0.77 19.79 2.81
N LYS A 424 -2.10 19.72 2.65
CA LYS A 424 -2.75 19.25 1.42
C LYS A 424 -2.34 20.00 0.15
N ILE A 425 -1.93 21.26 0.26
CA ILE A 425 -1.47 22.06 -0.89
C ILE A 425 -0.18 21.48 -1.50
N LEU A 426 0.66 20.80 -0.70
CA LEU A 426 1.89 20.17 -1.18
C LEU A 426 1.61 19.06 -2.20
N MET A 427 0.43 18.44 -2.20
CA MET A 427 0.07 17.44 -3.23
C MET A 427 0.05 18.02 -4.65
N LEU A 428 -0.17 19.33 -4.81
CA LEU A 428 -0.15 19.99 -6.12
C LEU A 428 1.27 20.09 -6.69
N GLN A 429 2.30 19.86 -5.88
CA GLN A 429 3.69 19.89 -6.34
C GLN A 429 3.98 18.79 -7.38
N GLU A 430 3.45 17.57 -7.19
CA GLU A 430 3.73 16.46 -8.10
C GLU A 430 3.18 16.71 -9.52
N PRO A 431 1.90 17.13 -9.73
CA PRO A 431 1.43 17.51 -11.06
C PRO A 431 2.15 18.72 -11.65
N LEU A 432 2.47 19.73 -10.82
CA LEU A 432 3.17 20.93 -11.28
C LEU A 432 4.59 20.63 -11.74
N LEU A 433 5.26 19.64 -11.15
CA LEU A 433 6.57 19.17 -11.59
C LEU A 433 6.53 18.62 -13.03
N VAL A 434 5.50 17.82 -13.33
CA VAL A 434 5.28 17.31 -14.70
C VAL A 434 4.97 18.44 -15.67
N VAL A 435 4.10 19.38 -15.29
CA VAL A 435 3.78 20.57 -16.10
C VAL A 435 5.04 21.40 -16.37
N GLY A 436 5.87 21.62 -15.37
CA GLY A 436 7.14 22.34 -15.50
C GLY A 436 8.08 21.68 -16.50
N LEU A 437 8.20 20.35 -16.46
CA LEU A 437 9.02 19.59 -17.41
C LEU A 437 8.54 19.77 -18.86
N PHE A 438 7.23 19.61 -19.11
CA PHE A 438 6.66 19.83 -20.44
C PHE A 438 6.79 21.29 -20.90
N TYR A 439 6.59 22.24 -19.99
CA TYR A 439 6.76 23.66 -20.30
C TYR A 439 8.18 23.98 -20.75
N ILE A 440 9.20 23.45 -20.06
CA ILE A 440 10.61 23.61 -20.45
C ILE A 440 10.88 23.01 -21.83
N LEU A 441 10.30 21.83 -22.13
CA LEU A 441 10.43 21.22 -23.45
C LEU A 441 9.89 22.13 -24.55
N PHE A 442 8.64 22.60 -24.42
CA PHE A 442 8.04 23.49 -25.42
C PHE A 442 8.76 24.83 -25.51
N PHE A 443 9.20 25.39 -24.39
CA PHE A 443 9.96 26.63 -24.37
C PHE A 443 11.32 26.48 -25.07
N THR A 444 11.99 25.33 -24.88
CA THR A 444 13.23 24.99 -25.58
C THR A 444 13.01 24.87 -27.08
N VAL A 445 11.91 24.24 -27.52
CA VAL A 445 11.53 24.18 -28.94
C VAL A 445 11.28 25.58 -29.50
N ILE A 446 10.56 26.44 -28.76
CA ILE A 446 10.32 27.84 -29.16
C ILE A 446 11.63 28.59 -29.34
N ILE A 447 12.57 28.46 -28.39
CA ILE A 447 13.90 29.06 -28.52
C ILE A 447 14.60 28.51 -29.76
N TYR A 448 14.63 27.19 -29.93
CA TYR A 448 15.34 26.52 -31.02
C TYR A 448 14.84 26.98 -32.41
N VAL A 449 13.53 27.09 -32.62
CA VAL A 449 12.96 27.54 -33.92
C VAL A 449 13.14 29.04 -34.18
N ARG A 450 13.55 29.82 -33.17
CA ARG A 450 13.81 31.26 -33.30
C ARG A 450 15.30 31.59 -33.45
N LEU A 451 16.19 30.62 -33.26
CA LEU A 451 17.62 30.78 -33.44
C LEU A 451 18.00 30.49 -34.89
N ASP A 452 18.20 31.55 -35.66
CA ASP A 452 18.78 31.48 -37.01
C ASP A 452 20.30 31.26 -36.88
N PHE A 453 20.73 29.99 -36.76
CA PHE A 453 22.14 29.60 -36.73
C PHE A 453 22.79 29.56 -38.14
N SER A 454 22.26 30.31 -39.11
CA SER A 454 22.84 30.37 -40.45
C SER A 454 24.13 31.20 -40.50
N ILE A 455 25.16 30.65 -41.15
CA ILE A 455 26.45 31.35 -41.37
C ILE A 455 26.36 32.28 -42.58
N THR A 456 25.64 31.84 -43.63
CA THR A 456 25.37 32.62 -44.85
C THR A 456 23.89 32.54 -45.18
N LYS A 457 23.23 33.69 -45.38
CA LYS A 457 21.81 33.75 -45.73
C LYS A 457 21.60 33.54 -47.22
N ASP A 458 20.67 32.66 -47.59
CA ASP A 458 20.23 32.47 -48.99
C ASP A 458 19.05 33.41 -49.29
N PRO A 459 19.26 34.51 -50.03
CA PRO A 459 18.19 35.46 -50.34
C PRO A 459 17.08 34.84 -51.19
N ALA A 460 17.37 33.82 -52.02
CA ALA A 460 16.35 33.16 -52.83
C ALA A 460 15.40 32.33 -51.96
N ALA A 461 15.91 31.67 -50.92
CA ALA A 461 15.07 30.96 -49.95
C ALA A 461 14.17 31.91 -49.14
N GLU A 462 14.69 33.09 -48.75
CA GLU A 462 13.92 34.10 -48.02
C GLU A 462 12.76 34.66 -48.86
N VAL A 463 13.01 34.95 -50.14
CA VAL A 463 11.96 35.39 -51.08
C VAL A 463 10.88 34.32 -51.22
N ARG A 464 11.24 33.03 -51.35
CA ARG A 464 10.26 31.92 -51.37
C ARG A 464 9.40 31.88 -50.11
N MET A 465 9.98 32.07 -48.92
CA MET A 465 9.23 32.10 -47.66
C MET A 465 8.28 33.30 -47.58
N LYS A 466 8.71 34.49 -48.02
CA LYS A 466 7.87 35.69 -48.09
C LYS A 466 6.69 35.49 -49.05
N VAL A 467 6.95 34.95 -50.23
CA VAL A 467 5.91 34.63 -51.22
C VAL A 467 4.90 33.63 -50.65
N ALA A 468 5.36 32.53 -50.02
CA ALA A 468 4.46 31.56 -49.38
C ALA A 468 3.57 32.19 -48.30
N SER A 469 4.12 33.03 -47.43
CA SER A 469 3.36 33.72 -46.39
C SER A 469 2.31 34.70 -46.96
N ILE A 470 2.66 35.40 -48.04
CA ILE A 470 1.71 36.31 -48.72
C ILE A 470 0.61 35.51 -49.42
N THR A 471 0.94 34.40 -50.06
CA THR A 471 -0.03 33.50 -50.72
C THR A 471 -1.02 32.91 -49.72
N GLU A 472 -0.58 32.47 -48.55
CA GLU A 472 -1.46 31.96 -47.48
C GLU A 472 -2.45 33.03 -46.98
N GLN A 473 -1.99 34.28 -46.85
CA GLN A 473 -2.86 35.41 -46.52
C GLN A 473 -3.90 35.67 -47.62
N VAL A 474 -3.49 35.61 -48.90
CA VAL A 474 -4.42 35.75 -50.03
C VAL A 474 -5.46 34.64 -50.02
N LEU A 475 -5.04 33.38 -49.83
CA LEU A 475 -5.96 32.22 -49.75
C LEU A 475 -6.99 32.41 -48.63
N THR A 476 -6.55 32.86 -47.46
CA THR A 476 -7.44 33.15 -46.32
C THR A 476 -8.47 34.23 -46.66
N LEU A 477 -8.05 35.32 -47.29
CA LEU A 477 -8.95 36.42 -47.66
C LEU A 477 -9.92 36.05 -48.80
N VAL A 478 -9.47 35.28 -49.79
CA VAL A 478 -10.33 34.78 -50.88
C VAL A 478 -11.39 33.82 -50.33
N ASN A 479 -11.01 32.90 -49.43
CA ASN A 479 -11.95 32.01 -48.77
C ASN A 479 -12.98 32.77 -47.93
N LYS A 480 -12.55 33.81 -47.19
CA LYS A 480 -13.46 34.69 -46.46
C LYS A 480 -14.46 35.37 -47.40
N ARG A 481 -14.00 35.83 -48.57
CA ARG A 481 -14.85 36.46 -49.61
C ARG A 481 -15.86 35.50 -50.22
N LEU A 482 -15.46 34.26 -50.51
CA LEU A 482 -16.39 33.20 -50.94
C LEU A 482 -17.45 32.89 -49.88
N GLY A 483 -17.07 32.94 -48.60
CA GLY A 483 -18.00 32.84 -47.46
C GLY A 483 -19.08 33.94 -47.44
N LEU A 484 -18.74 35.17 -47.84
CA LEU A 484 -19.72 36.27 -47.93
C LEU A 484 -20.85 35.98 -48.91
N TYR A 485 -20.54 35.34 -50.04
CA TYR A 485 -21.57 35.00 -51.03
C TYR A 485 -22.51 33.91 -50.53
N ARG A 486 -22.00 32.92 -49.80
CA ARG A 486 -22.83 31.89 -49.16
C ARG A 486 -23.75 32.51 -48.11
N HIS A 487 -23.21 33.42 -47.29
CA HIS A 487 -24.03 34.17 -46.33
C HIS A 487 -25.11 35.00 -47.02
N MET A 488 -24.77 35.64 -48.14
CA MET A 488 -25.76 36.39 -48.92
C MET A 488 -26.86 35.46 -49.47
N ASP A 489 -26.54 34.25 -49.90
CA ASP A 489 -27.54 33.27 -50.35
C ASP A 489 -28.52 32.90 -49.22
N GLU A 490 -28.02 32.73 -47.99
CA GLU A 490 -28.87 32.49 -46.82
C GLU A 490 -29.79 33.68 -46.51
N VAL A 491 -29.27 34.91 -46.58
CA VAL A 491 -30.05 36.14 -46.41
C VAL A 491 -31.14 36.24 -47.47
N VAL A 492 -30.81 35.94 -48.73
CA VAL A 492 -31.77 35.94 -49.86
C VAL A 492 -32.83 34.85 -49.67
N ASN A 493 -32.46 33.65 -49.21
CA ASN A 493 -33.42 32.57 -48.94
C ASN A 493 -34.35 32.90 -47.77
N ARG A 494 -33.82 33.50 -46.70
CA ARG A 494 -34.63 33.98 -45.56
C ARG A 494 -35.59 35.08 -46.00
N TYR A 495 -35.15 35.98 -46.86
CA TYR A 495 -36.00 37.03 -47.43
C TYR A 495 -37.18 36.45 -48.22
N LYS A 496 -36.97 35.41 -49.04
CA LYS A 496 -38.07 34.73 -49.77
C LYS A 496 -39.16 34.18 -48.84
N GLN A 497 -38.80 33.78 -47.62
CA GLN A 497 -39.74 33.22 -46.63
C GLN A 497 -40.41 34.28 -45.76
N THR A 498 -39.63 35.25 -45.27
CA THR A 498 -40.05 36.21 -44.24
C THR A 498 -40.52 37.55 -44.81
N ARG A 499 -40.15 37.87 -46.05
CA ARG A 499 -40.37 39.16 -46.73
C ARG A 499 -39.74 40.37 -46.02
N ASP A 500 -38.76 40.14 -45.15
CA ASP A 500 -38.05 41.20 -44.42
C ASP A 500 -37.06 41.94 -45.32
N THR A 501 -37.50 43.07 -45.88
CA THR A 501 -36.68 43.95 -46.72
C THR A 501 -35.57 44.68 -45.94
N GLY A 502 -35.70 44.82 -44.62
CA GLY A 502 -34.68 45.42 -43.76
C GLY A 502 -33.46 44.51 -43.61
N ALA A 503 -33.71 43.22 -43.36
CA ALA A 503 -32.66 42.19 -43.29
C ALA A 503 -31.92 42.02 -44.62
N LEU A 504 -32.63 42.08 -45.76
CA LEU A 504 -32.01 41.97 -47.08
C LEU A 504 -31.11 43.18 -47.40
N ASN A 505 -31.60 44.39 -47.13
CA ASN A 505 -30.84 45.61 -47.39
C ASN A 505 -29.62 45.75 -46.49
N SER A 506 -29.73 45.34 -45.22
CA SER A 506 -28.57 45.28 -44.33
C SER A 506 -27.55 44.24 -44.79
N GLY A 507 -27.97 43.03 -45.14
CA GLY A 507 -27.09 41.99 -45.70
C GLY A 507 -26.35 42.44 -46.96
N ARG A 508 -27.03 43.15 -47.87
CA ARG A 508 -26.40 43.74 -49.06
C ARG A 508 -25.36 44.80 -48.73
N LYS A 509 -25.67 45.71 -47.79
CA LYS A 509 -24.70 46.74 -47.33
C LYS A 509 -23.46 46.09 -46.72
N THR A 510 -23.64 45.05 -45.91
CA THR A 510 -22.55 44.27 -45.33
C THR A 510 -21.72 43.59 -46.42
N LEU A 511 -22.35 42.92 -47.38
CA LEU A 511 -21.67 42.31 -48.52
C LEU A 511 -20.82 43.34 -49.29
N GLU A 512 -21.39 44.51 -49.61
CA GLU A 512 -20.67 45.55 -50.35
C GLU A 512 -19.47 46.12 -49.57
N ALA A 513 -19.65 46.40 -48.28
CA ALA A 513 -18.61 46.96 -47.42
C ALA A 513 -17.45 45.96 -47.17
N GLU A 514 -17.79 44.72 -46.82
CA GLU A 514 -16.79 43.67 -46.56
C GLU A 514 -16.10 43.23 -47.84
N HIS A 515 -16.83 43.06 -48.95
CA HIS A 515 -16.23 42.74 -50.25
C HIS A 515 -15.24 43.81 -50.70
N ARG A 516 -15.58 45.10 -50.53
CA ARG A 516 -14.67 46.20 -50.85
C ARG A 516 -13.40 46.17 -50.01
N THR A 517 -13.55 45.91 -48.70
CA THR A 517 -12.42 45.83 -47.77
C THR A 517 -11.50 44.68 -48.15
N LEU A 518 -12.04 43.46 -48.33
CA LEU A 518 -11.27 42.28 -48.72
C LEU A 518 -10.60 42.46 -50.10
N SER A 519 -11.26 43.10 -51.05
CA SER A 519 -10.69 43.35 -52.37
C SER A 519 -9.50 44.33 -52.32
N ASN A 520 -9.56 45.34 -51.45
CA ASN A 520 -8.44 46.25 -51.21
C ASN A 520 -7.27 45.53 -50.55
N ASP A 521 -7.54 44.69 -49.55
CA ASP A 521 -6.50 43.91 -48.85
C ASP A 521 -5.82 42.91 -49.80
N ILE A 522 -6.60 42.18 -50.61
CA ILE A 522 -6.06 41.26 -51.64
C ILE A 522 -5.27 42.04 -52.70
N SER A 523 -5.69 43.26 -53.08
CA SER A 523 -4.93 44.11 -54.01
C SER A 523 -3.59 44.57 -53.42
N ALA A 524 -3.55 44.88 -52.11
CA ALA A 524 -2.31 45.20 -51.42
C ALA A 524 -1.36 43.99 -51.37
N LEU A 525 -1.87 42.79 -51.07
CA LEU A 525 -1.08 41.55 -51.09
C LEU A 525 -0.60 41.20 -52.51
N GLN A 526 -1.43 41.40 -53.53
CA GLN A 526 -1.05 41.22 -54.93
C GLN A 526 0.10 42.16 -55.32
N ALA A 527 0.06 43.43 -54.89
CA ALA A 527 1.16 44.37 -55.14
C ALA A 527 2.46 43.93 -54.46
N ARG A 528 2.37 43.36 -53.25
CA ARG A 528 3.53 42.77 -52.55
C ARG A 528 4.09 41.55 -53.28
N LEU A 529 3.25 40.65 -53.80
CA LEU A 529 3.70 39.52 -54.63
C LEU A 529 4.45 39.99 -55.89
N LYS A 530 3.98 41.07 -56.53
CA LYS A 530 4.68 41.68 -57.68
C LYS A 530 6.04 42.26 -57.29
N ALA A 531 6.11 42.91 -56.12
CA ALA A 531 7.36 43.49 -55.62
C ALA A 531 8.42 42.42 -55.32
N GLU A 532 8.01 41.22 -54.90
CA GLU A 532 8.87 40.05 -54.69
C GLU A 532 9.17 39.27 -56.00
N GLY A 533 8.66 39.73 -57.15
CA GLY A 533 8.91 39.12 -58.47
C GLY A 533 8.16 37.80 -58.73
N SER A 534 7.08 37.52 -57.98
CA SER A 534 6.31 36.28 -58.13
C SER A 534 5.28 36.35 -59.26
N ASP A 535 5.25 35.31 -60.09
CA ASP A 535 4.26 35.04 -61.13
C ASP A 535 2.85 34.76 -60.55
N LEU A 536 2.75 34.34 -59.28
CA LEU A 536 1.49 34.16 -58.56
C LEU A 536 0.64 35.43 -58.50
N ALA A 537 1.27 36.61 -58.58
CA ALA A 537 0.55 37.88 -58.62
C ALA A 537 -0.42 38.02 -59.81
N GLU A 538 -0.13 37.35 -60.93
CA GLU A 538 -1.01 37.34 -62.10
C GLU A 538 -2.26 36.50 -61.83
N LYS A 539 -2.08 35.31 -61.23
CA LYS A 539 -3.17 34.42 -60.81
C LYS A 539 -4.09 35.09 -59.79
N VAL A 540 -3.53 35.80 -58.80
CA VAL A 540 -4.33 36.60 -57.85
C VAL A 540 -5.13 37.68 -58.57
N GLY A 541 -4.55 38.30 -59.61
CA GLY A 541 -5.27 39.27 -60.45
C GLY A 541 -6.42 38.65 -61.23
N GLU A 542 -6.27 37.42 -61.71
CA GLU A 542 -7.34 36.67 -62.37
C GLU A 542 -8.46 36.31 -61.39
N ILE A 543 -8.11 35.84 -60.19
CA ILE A 543 -9.07 35.57 -59.10
C ILE A 543 -9.88 36.82 -58.76
N GLN A 544 -9.27 38.01 -58.71
CA GLN A 544 -10.00 39.26 -58.47
C GLN A 544 -10.99 39.59 -59.61
N LYS A 545 -10.64 39.31 -60.86
CA LYS A 545 -11.54 39.52 -62.01
C LYS A 545 -12.74 38.58 -61.95
N LEU A 546 -12.50 37.29 -61.73
CA LEU A 546 -13.57 36.27 -61.63
C LEU A 546 -14.47 36.55 -60.43
N ASP A 547 -13.91 37.01 -59.32
CA ASP A 547 -14.68 37.34 -58.13
C ASP A 547 -15.60 38.57 -58.31
N ASN A 548 -15.14 39.60 -59.03
CA ASN A 548 -16.03 40.72 -59.37
C ASN A 548 -17.22 40.26 -60.23
N GLN A 549 -17.00 39.32 -61.16
CA GLN A 549 -18.10 38.71 -61.92
C GLN A 549 -19.02 37.89 -61.01
N LEU A 550 -18.47 37.16 -60.04
CA LEU A 550 -19.23 36.38 -59.08
C LEU A 550 -20.11 37.28 -58.19
N LYS A 551 -19.56 38.39 -57.68
CA LYS A 551 -20.32 39.41 -56.94
C LYS A 551 -21.48 39.96 -57.76
N ASP A 552 -21.25 40.31 -59.02
CA ASP A 552 -22.31 40.84 -59.89
C ASP A 552 -23.45 39.83 -60.06
N LEU A 553 -23.13 38.53 -60.19
CA LEU A 553 -24.14 37.46 -60.25
C LEU A 553 -24.90 37.27 -58.93
N VAL A 554 -24.23 37.41 -57.78
CA VAL A 554 -24.86 37.38 -56.45
C VAL A 554 -25.82 38.55 -56.29
N CYS A 555 -25.41 39.77 -56.68
CA CYS A 555 -26.26 40.95 -56.68
C CYS A 555 -27.47 40.79 -57.62
N ARG A 556 -27.28 40.20 -58.81
CA ARG A 556 -28.38 39.88 -59.73
C ARG A 556 -29.36 38.84 -59.17
N SER A 557 -28.86 37.79 -58.50
CA SER A 557 -29.70 36.78 -57.83
C SER A 557 -30.55 37.41 -56.71
N CYS A 558 -29.96 38.33 -55.95
CA CYS A 558 -30.68 39.13 -54.95
C CYS A 558 -31.81 39.96 -55.59
N GLN A 559 -31.54 40.67 -56.68
CA GLN A 559 -32.54 41.48 -57.39
C GLN A 559 -33.68 40.64 -57.96
N GLU A 560 -33.39 39.46 -58.53
CA GLU A 560 -34.43 38.55 -59.03
C GLU A 560 -35.29 37.98 -57.89
N ALA A 561 -34.71 37.73 -56.71
CA ALA A 561 -35.47 37.34 -55.53
C ALA A 561 -36.42 38.45 -55.05
N GLU A 562 -36.00 39.72 -55.08
CA GLU A 562 -36.89 40.87 -54.83
C GLU A 562 -38.02 40.96 -55.85
N ARG A 563 -37.73 40.72 -57.14
CA ARG A 563 -38.75 40.72 -58.20
C ARG A 563 -39.77 39.59 -58.04
N LEU A 564 -39.35 38.41 -57.60
CA LEU A 564 -40.24 37.29 -57.26
C LEU A 564 -41.16 37.65 -56.10
N VAL A 565 -40.62 38.12 -54.97
CA VAL A 565 -41.39 38.45 -53.77
C VAL A 565 -42.35 39.63 -54.02
N ALA A 566 -41.95 40.60 -54.84
CA ALA A 566 -42.79 41.72 -55.27
C ALA A 566 -43.84 41.34 -56.35
N GLY A 567 -43.92 40.07 -56.77
CA GLY A 567 -44.88 39.58 -57.76
C GLY A 567 -44.62 40.06 -59.19
N LYS A 568 -43.44 40.62 -59.47
CA LYS A 568 -43.05 41.18 -60.79
C LYS A 568 -42.56 40.11 -61.77
N VAL A 569 -42.30 38.88 -61.31
CA VAL A 569 -41.86 37.73 -62.11
C VAL A 569 -42.66 36.50 -61.68
N LYS A 570 -43.10 35.68 -62.65
CA LYS A 570 -43.79 34.41 -62.37
C LYS A 570 -42.81 33.39 -61.79
N LYS A 571 -43.31 32.51 -60.90
CA LYS A 571 -42.49 31.50 -60.21
C LYS A 571 -41.65 30.65 -61.16
N ASP A 572 -42.21 30.18 -62.26
CA ASP A 572 -41.51 29.34 -63.23
C ASP A 572 -40.36 30.09 -63.92
N ALA A 573 -40.60 31.34 -64.32
CA ALA A 573 -39.57 32.20 -64.92
C ALA A 573 -38.43 32.55 -63.94
N TYR A 574 -38.74 32.68 -62.65
CA TYR A 574 -37.71 32.85 -61.61
C TYR A 574 -36.87 31.59 -61.43
N ILE A 575 -37.49 30.40 -61.41
CA ILE A 575 -36.78 29.12 -61.26
C ILE A 575 -35.79 28.91 -62.42
N ASP A 576 -36.18 29.22 -63.65
CA ASP A 576 -35.29 29.11 -64.81
C ASP A 576 -34.12 30.12 -64.76
N SER A 577 -34.41 31.35 -64.33
CA SER A 577 -33.40 32.41 -64.15
C SER A 577 -32.42 32.07 -63.03
N ASP A 578 -32.91 31.63 -61.87
CA ASP A 578 -32.11 31.24 -60.71
C ASP A 578 -31.23 30.03 -61.00
N LYS A 579 -31.74 29.03 -61.72
CA LYS A 579 -30.96 27.89 -62.21
C LYS A 579 -29.82 28.34 -63.13
N THR A 580 -30.07 29.30 -64.02
CA THR A 580 -29.05 29.84 -64.94
C THR A 580 -27.99 30.66 -64.19
N LEU A 581 -28.40 31.50 -63.24
CA LEU A 581 -27.50 32.30 -62.42
C LEU A 581 -26.66 31.43 -61.48
N SER A 582 -27.29 30.46 -60.82
CA SER A 582 -26.62 29.50 -59.93
C SER A 582 -25.58 28.66 -60.67
N GLY A 583 -25.92 28.15 -61.87
CA GLY A 583 -24.96 27.43 -62.72
C GLY A 583 -23.73 28.27 -63.10
N LYS A 584 -23.93 29.53 -63.49
CA LYS A 584 -22.82 30.46 -63.80
C LYS A 584 -21.98 30.80 -62.57
N ARG A 585 -22.60 30.95 -61.40
CA ARG A 585 -21.89 31.19 -60.14
C ARG A 585 -21.03 29.97 -59.75
N GLN A 586 -21.56 28.76 -59.90
CA GLN A 586 -20.84 27.53 -59.63
C GLN A 586 -19.64 27.35 -60.58
N GLU A 587 -19.79 27.70 -61.86
CA GLU A 587 -18.69 27.70 -62.83
C GLU A 587 -17.58 28.68 -62.43
N LEU A 588 -17.93 29.91 -62.02
CA LEU A 588 -16.95 30.90 -61.56
C LEU A 588 -16.25 30.49 -60.26
N VAL A 589 -16.98 29.91 -59.31
CA VAL A 589 -16.39 29.37 -58.06
C VAL A 589 -15.41 28.25 -58.40
N SER A 590 -15.78 27.30 -59.27
CA SER A 590 -14.89 26.21 -59.70
C SER A 590 -13.61 26.71 -60.39
N ARG A 591 -13.70 27.80 -61.17
CA ARG A 591 -12.52 28.44 -61.76
C ARG A 591 -11.65 29.14 -60.72
N ILE A 592 -12.26 29.81 -59.75
CA ILE A 592 -11.53 30.43 -58.62
C ILE A 592 -10.82 29.34 -57.81
N ASP A 593 -11.49 28.23 -57.49
CA ASP A 593 -10.91 27.10 -56.75
C ASP A 593 -9.73 26.49 -57.54
N SER A 594 -9.87 26.31 -58.86
CA SER A 594 -8.76 25.81 -59.71
C SER A 594 -7.54 26.75 -59.71
N LEU A 595 -7.75 28.05 -59.61
CA LEU A 595 -6.68 29.04 -59.50
C LEU A 595 -6.07 29.08 -58.09
N LEU A 596 -6.87 28.81 -57.05
CA LEU A 596 -6.39 28.68 -55.67
C LEU A 596 -5.56 27.42 -55.46
N ASP A 597 -5.91 26.30 -56.11
CA ASP A 597 -5.10 25.07 -56.08
C ASP A 597 -3.75 25.24 -56.80
N ALA A 598 -3.66 26.23 -57.68
CA ALA A 598 -2.44 26.56 -58.43
C ALA A 598 -1.61 27.68 -57.77
N LEU A 599 -2.07 28.26 -56.66
CA LEU A 599 -1.37 29.23 -55.82
C LEU A 599 -0.59 28.50 -54.73
#